data_AF-C7SAU3-F1
#
_entry.id   AF-C7SAU3-F1
#
_cell.length_a   1.000
_cell.length_b   1.000
_cell.length_c   1.000
_cell.angle_alpha   90.00
_cell.angle_beta   90.00
_cell.angle_gamma   90.00
#
_symmetry.space_group_name_H-M   'P 1'
#
loop_
_entity.id
_entity.type
_entity.pdbx_description
1 polymer ?
#
loop_
_entity_poly.entity_id
_entity_poly.type
_entity_poly.pdbx_seq_one_letter_code
_entity_poly.pdbx_strand_id
1 'polypeptide(L)'
;ILGNQQSALVGQNCLKKGQAKNTYRSGCFLLCNTGTTRVYSSHGLVTTVAYQLGPKSPAVYALEGSIAVAGAAIKWLRDNMKLIKNV
;
A
#
# COMPACT_ATOMS: atom_id res chain seq x y z
N ILE A 1 -8.31 -14.24 5.29
CA ILE A 1 -8.15 -13.69 3.92
C ILE A 1 -7.66 -12.27 4.07
N LEU A 2 -6.74 -11.82 3.21
CA LEU A 2 -6.19 -10.45 3.23
C LEU A 2 -6.44 -9.76 1.88
N GLY A 3 -6.65 -8.44 1.90
CA GLY A 3 -6.64 -7.63 0.68
C GLY A 3 -5.25 -7.62 0.04
N ASN A 4 -5.15 -7.32 -1.25
CA ASN A 4 -3.88 -7.40 -1.99
C ASN A 4 -2.76 -6.54 -1.34
N GLN A 5 -3.06 -5.30 -0.96
CA GLN A 5 -2.05 -4.39 -0.38
C GLN A 5 -1.63 -4.80 1.03
N GLN A 6 -2.58 -5.26 1.83
CA GLN A 6 -2.39 -5.82 3.16
C GLN A 6 -1.59 -7.13 3.11
N SER A 7 -1.89 -7.99 2.12
CA SER A 7 -1.15 -9.22 1.86
C SER A 7 0.30 -8.92 1.51
N ALA A 8 0.55 -7.91 0.66
CA ALA A 8 1.91 -7.48 0.34
C ALA A 8 2.68 -6.94 1.55
N LEU A 9 2.02 -6.26 2.50
CA LEU A 9 2.63 -5.83 3.77
C LEU A 9 3.08 -7.04 4.62
N VAL A 10 2.22 -8.05 4.74
CA VAL A 10 2.54 -9.29 5.47
C VAL A 10 3.63 -10.09 4.74
N GLY A 11 3.54 -10.22 3.41
CA GLY A 11 4.52 -10.93 2.59
C GLY A 11 5.91 -10.29 2.57
N GLN A 12 5.99 -8.97 2.79
CA GLN A 12 7.24 -8.23 3.00
C GLN A 12 7.70 -8.25 4.46
N ASN A 13 7.08 -9.05 5.33
CA ASN A 13 7.39 -9.18 6.75
C ASN A 13 7.36 -7.83 7.52
N CYS A 14 6.51 -6.89 7.09
CA CYS A 14 6.31 -5.60 7.75
C CYS A 14 5.34 -5.74 8.94
N LEU A 15 5.72 -6.58 9.91
CA LEU A 15 4.88 -7.00 11.04
C LEU A 15 5.07 -6.13 12.30
N LYS A 16 6.06 -5.24 12.31
CA LYS A 16 6.35 -4.34 13.43
C LYS A 16 5.90 -2.91 13.11
N LYS A 17 5.47 -2.18 14.15
CA LYS A 17 5.11 -0.76 14.05
C LYS A 17 6.27 0.03 13.42
N GLY A 18 5.94 0.93 12.49
CA GLY A 18 6.88 1.75 11.75
C GLY A 18 7.44 1.08 10.49
N GLN A 19 7.29 -0.24 10.32
CA GLN A 19 7.68 -0.89 9.07
C GLN A 19 6.67 -0.57 7.97
N ALA A 20 7.19 -0.30 6.78
CA ALA A 20 6.39 0.06 5.64
C ALA A 20 6.83 -0.69 4.39
N LYS A 21 5.89 -0.85 3.46
CA LYS A 21 6.15 -1.31 2.11
C LYS A 21 5.59 -0.32 1.11
N ASN A 22 6.10 -0.38 -0.12
CA ASN A 22 5.46 0.26 -1.28
C ASN A 22 5.37 -0.75 -2.42
N THR A 23 4.20 -0.85 -3.06
CA THR A 23 3.98 -1.73 -4.22
C THR A 23 3.87 -0.89 -5.48
N TYR A 24 4.70 -1.17 -6.47
CA TYR A 24 4.75 -0.44 -7.75
C TYR A 24 4.05 -1.25 -8.86
N ARG A 25 2.96 -0.71 -9.40
CA ARG A 25 2.20 -1.27 -10.55
C ARG A 25 1.71 -0.10 -11.41
N SER A 26 0.53 -0.22 -12.04
CA SER A 26 -0.14 0.90 -12.71
C SER A 26 -0.28 2.12 -11.80
N GLY A 27 -0.54 1.90 -10.51
CA GLY A 27 -0.41 2.88 -9.43
C GLY A 27 0.57 2.41 -8.35
N CYS A 28 0.76 3.20 -7.30
CA CYS A 28 1.59 2.85 -6.14
C CYS A 28 0.77 2.87 -4.85
N PHE A 29 1.08 1.96 -3.93
CA PHE A 29 0.38 1.84 -2.65
C PHE A 29 1.40 1.63 -1.53
N LEU A 30 1.58 2.68 -0.74
CA LEU A 30 2.43 2.68 0.44
C LEU A 30 1.57 2.35 1.66
N LEU A 31 1.94 1.33 2.40
CA LEU A 31 1.31 0.98 3.67
C LEU A 31 2.36 0.98 4.77
N CYS A 32 2.09 1.66 5.88
CA CYS A 32 2.93 1.69 7.06
C CYS A 32 2.19 1.08 8.25
N ASN A 33 2.76 0.04 8.85
CA ASN A 33 2.21 -0.64 10.01
C ASN A 33 2.24 0.30 11.24
N THR A 34 1.09 0.48 11.88
CA THR A 34 0.93 1.37 13.06
C THR A 34 0.76 0.59 14.37
N GLY A 35 0.89 -0.73 14.33
CA GLY A 35 0.65 -1.63 15.45
C GLY A 35 -0.84 -1.72 15.78
N THR A 36 -1.17 -1.89 17.06
CA THR A 36 -2.55 -1.96 17.54
C THR A 36 -3.20 -0.58 17.71
N THR A 37 -2.46 0.50 17.45
CA THR A 37 -2.94 1.88 17.55
C THR A 37 -3.55 2.33 16.22
N ARG A 38 -4.80 2.81 16.25
CA ARG A 38 -5.41 3.52 15.12
C ARG A 38 -4.82 4.92 15.05
N VAL A 39 -4.07 5.20 14.00
CA VAL A 39 -3.54 6.56 13.74
C VAL A 39 -4.42 7.23 12.71
N TYR A 40 -5.07 8.33 13.07
CA TYR A 40 -5.82 9.16 12.14
C TYR A 40 -4.90 10.16 11.45
N SER A 41 -4.97 10.22 10.13
CA SER A 41 -4.13 11.12 9.35
C SER A 41 -4.68 12.55 9.34
N SER A 42 -3.80 13.53 9.53
CA SER A 42 -4.07 14.95 9.28
C SER A 42 -3.65 15.40 7.86
N HIS A 43 -3.11 14.51 7.04
CA HIS A 43 -2.52 14.81 5.73
C HIS A 43 -3.13 13.93 4.60
N GLY A 44 -4.40 13.55 4.73
CA GLY A 44 -5.13 12.86 3.65
C GLY A 44 -4.83 11.36 3.45
N LEU A 45 -3.94 10.75 4.25
CA LEU A 45 -3.76 9.29 4.27
C LEU A 45 -4.98 8.57 4.85
N VAL A 46 -5.16 7.31 4.46
CA VAL A 46 -6.25 6.45 4.91
C VAL A 46 -5.79 5.60 6.09
N THR A 47 -6.51 5.67 7.21
CA THR A 47 -6.36 4.71 8.32
C THR A 47 -7.11 3.44 7.98
N THR A 48 -6.43 2.30 7.94
CA THR A 48 -7.02 1.01 7.55
C THR A 48 -6.56 -0.13 8.45
N VAL A 49 -7.24 -1.28 8.38
CA VAL A 49 -6.77 -2.51 9.02
C VAL A 49 -5.66 -3.10 8.15
N ALA A 50 -4.49 -3.34 8.75
CA ALA A 50 -3.39 -4.03 8.11
C ALA A 50 -3.65 -5.55 8.07
N TYR A 51 -3.92 -6.15 9.24
CA TYR A 51 -4.28 -7.56 9.36
C TYR A 51 -4.82 -7.85 10.77
N GLN A 52 -5.50 -8.98 10.91
CA GLN A 52 -5.86 -9.57 12.19
C GLN A 52 -5.62 -11.08 12.11
N LEU A 53 -4.67 -11.60 12.89
CA LEU A 53 -4.25 -13.00 12.84
C LEU A 53 -5.15 -13.88 13.72
N GLY A 54 -6.42 -13.98 13.34
CA GLY A 54 -7.43 -14.81 14.00
C GLY A 54 -8.38 -14.01 14.92
N PRO A 55 -9.50 -14.63 15.34
CA PRO A 55 -10.61 -13.91 15.97
C PRO A 55 -10.28 -13.26 17.32
N LYS A 56 -9.35 -13.86 18.08
CA LYS A 56 -8.94 -13.38 19.40
C LYS A 56 -7.71 -12.47 19.38
N SER A 57 -7.04 -12.36 18.22
CA SER A 57 -5.85 -11.53 18.08
C SER A 57 -6.25 -10.07 17.89
N PRO A 58 -5.49 -9.11 18.44
CA PRO A 58 -5.76 -7.70 18.21
C PRO A 58 -5.57 -7.37 16.73
N ALA A 59 -6.43 -6.49 16.21
CA ALA A 59 -6.23 -5.93 14.89
C ALA A 59 -4.98 -5.05 14.88
N VAL A 60 -4.16 -5.22 13.83
CA VAL A 60 -3.05 -4.32 13.51
C VAL A 60 -3.53 -3.37 12.43
N TYR A 61 -3.23 -2.09 12.58
CA TYR A 61 -3.65 -1.03 11.67
C TYR A 61 -2.49 -0.56 10.80
N ALA A 62 -2.82 0.10 9.70
CA ALA A 62 -1.86 0.79 8.86
C ALA A 62 -2.36 2.19 8.47
N LEU A 63 -1.40 3.06 8.18
CA LEU A 63 -1.63 4.24 7.34
C LEU A 63 -1.34 3.86 5.88
N GLU A 64 -2.27 4.18 5.00
CA GLU A 64 -2.19 3.91 3.56
C GLU A 64 -2.13 5.22 2.77
N GLY A 65 -1.15 5.31 1.88
CA GLY A 65 -1.06 6.33 0.85
C GLY A 65 -1.18 5.69 -0.53
N SER A 66 -2.10 6.21 -1.34
CA SER A 66 -2.45 5.64 -2.64
C SER A 66 -2.17 6.63 -3.76
N ILE A 67 -1.38 6.20 -4.74
CA ILE A 67 -1.00 6.97 -5.92
C ILE A 67 -1.65 6.31 -7.12
N ALA A 68 -2.65 6.97 -7.71
CA ALA A 68 -3.46 6.39 -8.80
C ALA A 68 -2.63 6.12 -10.06
N VAL A 69 -1.69 7.01 -10.38
CA VAL A 69 -0.92 6.98 -11.63
C VAL A 69 0.57 6.86 -11.30
N ALA A 70 1.14 5.69 -11.61
CA ALA A 70 2.58 5.41 -11.53
C ALA A 70 3.04 4.74 -12.84
N GLY A 71 3.05 3.39 -12.90
CA GLY A 71 3.36 2.68 -14.14
C GLY A 71 2.36 2.95 -15.27
N ALA A 72 1.15 3.40 -14.94
CA ALA A 72 0.18 3.86 -15.93
C ALA A 72 0.67 5.09 -16.73
N ALA A 73 1.44 5.99 -16.12
CA ALA A 73 2.04 7.13 -16.84
C ALA A 73 3.05 6.65 -17.88
N ILE A 74 3.89 5.67 -17.54
CA ILE A 74 4.86 5.10 -18.48
C ILE A 74 4.16 4.43 -19.66
N LYS A 75 3.10 3.66 -19.39
CA LYS A 75 2.27 3.06 -20.44
C LYS A 75 1.63 4.12 -21.33
N TRP A 76 1.08 5.19 -20.74
CA TRP A 76 0.48 6.30 -21.51
C TRP A 76 1.51 7.01 -22.40
N LEU A 77 2.72 7.26 -21.89
CA LEU A 77 3.80 7.85 -22.69
C LEU A 77 4.24 6.96 -23.86
N ARG A 78 4.21 5.64 -23.69
CA ARG A 78 4.51 4.66 -24.75
C ARG A 78 3.37 4.57 -25.77
N ASP A 79 2.15 4.31 -25.30
CA ASP A 79 1.03 3.92 -26.15
C ASP A 79 0.35 5.12 -26.81
N ASN A 80 0.22 6.24 -26.08
CA ASN A 80 -0.55 7.40 -26.55
C ASN A 80 0.37 8.46 -27.16
N MET A 81 1.42 8.84 -26.45
CA MET A 81 2.34 9.89 -26.91
C MET A 81 3.44 9.35 -27.83
N LYS A 82 3.66 8.03 -27.85
CA LYS A 82 4.72 7.38 -28.65
C LYS A 82 6.12 7.95 -28.39
N LEU A 83 6.35 8.49 -27.20
CA LEU A 83 7.63 9.07 -26.78
C LEU A 83 8.60 7.99 -26.27
N ILE A 84 8.06 6.89 -25.77
CA ILE A 84 8.82 5.73 -25.28
C ILE A 84 8.56 4.57 -26.23
N LYS A 85 9.63 3.89 -26.66
CA LYS A 85 9.52 2.74 -27.57
C LYS A 85 9.19 1.45 -26.82
N ASN A 86 9.90 1.17 -25.71
CA ASN A 86 9.77 -0.05 -24.91
C ASN A 86 9.75 0.27 -23.40
N VAL A 87 9.15 -0.62 -22.60
CA VAL A 87 8.98 -0.52 -21.14
C VAL A 87 9.34 -1.84 -20.51
#